data_AF-A0A2E2UCF6-F1
#
_entry.id   AF-A0A2E2UCF6-F1
#
_cell.length_a   1.000
_cell.length_b   1.000
_cell.length_c   1.000
_cell.angle_alpha   90.00
_cell.angle_beta   90.00
_cell.angle_gamma   90.00
#
_symmetry.space_group_name_H-M   'P 1'
#
loop_
_entity.id
_entity.type
_entity.pdbx_description
1 polymer ?
#
loop_
_entity_poly.entity_id
_entity_poly.type
_entity_poly.pdbx_seq_one_letter_code
_entity_poly.pdbx_strand_id
1 'polypeptide(L)'
;MNWIKVFGFTGAAALVTITGVKLFNQESPVLYKNKVHSEGIISEDRGIPEGPRAKGQMKPSKAYRTKKKKLVSGSVGGGSARRAQFGNRASSIVADEIAIPSPGSPYPSVPVEKSKKSNREAYDKIDVNPYVSVSESPLSTFSVDVDTASYSNMRRFLEGGNLPPKDSIRVEEIVNYFHYDYKMDYSKHPIGIDLALSQSPWTEGRKIIRIGLQTDLPKDLVKAHKNLVFLLDVSGSMNDYKKLPLLKESLKILLKKLGEKDTISIVVYAGASGVVLEPTPASERLKILKALEGLNAGGSTNGGAGIEVAYKLAKQGFIKNGVNRVILATDGDFNVGATSQSSLIDLVEEKARDDIFLTVVGLGMGNYQDSMLEKLSNRGNGNYAYIDSIFEANKLFNTDLEKNLVTVAKDVKVQVEFNPSKVEAYRLIGYENRKLAARDFNDDKKDAGEMGAGHSVTALYEIVPKGQKIELPKIDKLKYGTEVEAKGNSEDLLTVKVRYKKPAETKSLKFEKVLTDANIKFDKSNQELRFATAAASLALKLRGDKLVKNLSYRDIESIAKDARGSDIHGYRDDLIHLIQLSKSVDK
;
A
#
# COMPACT_ATOMS: atom_id res chain seq x y z
N MET A 1 73.57 -30.96 -0.96
CA MET A 1 73.07 -32.28 -0.53
C MET A 1 71.63 -32.11 -0.09
N ASN A 2 70.56 -32.63 -0.70
CA ASN A 2 70.28 -33.52 -1.84
C ASN A 2 68.95 -33.03 -2.46
N TRP A 3 68.86 -32.77 -3.77
CA TRP A 3 68.26 -33.63 -4.82
C TRP A 3 66.75 -33.93 -4.58
N ILE A 4 65.78 -33.84 -5.50
CA ILE A 4 65.69 -33.53 -6.94
C ILE A 4 64.16 -33.51 -7.30
N LYS A 5 63.77 -32.72 -8.32
CA LYS A 5 62.82 -32.95 -9.45
C LYS A 5 61.56 -33.86 -9.27
N VAL A 6 60.42 -33.76 -9.99
CA VAL A 6 59.76 -32.91 -11.02
C VAL A 6 58.50 -33.72 -11.52
N PHE A 7 57.45 -33.05 -12.06
CA PHE A 7 56.28 -33.53 -12.87
C PHE A 7 55.32 -34.57 -12.21
N GLY A 8 53.98 -34.52 -12.27
CA GLY A 8 53.00 -34.04 -13.27
C GLY A 8 52.40 -35.25 -14.00
N PHE A 9 51.06 -35.48 -13.99
CA PHE A 9 50.19 -36.02 -15.09
C PHE A 9 48.75 -36.42 -14.63
N THR A 10 47.75 -35.90 -15.36
CA THR A 10 46.45 -36.45 -15.88
C THR A 10 45.53 -37.43 -15.13
N GLY A 11 44.25 -37.02 -14.96
CA GLY A 11 43.03 -37.55 -15.63
C GLY A 11 42.52 -38.99 -15.39
N ALA A 12 41.24 -39.12 -14.95
CA ALA A 12 40.26 -40.13 -15.42
C ALA A 12 38.88 -39.94 -14.75
N ALA A 13 37.82 -40.21 -15.53
CA ALA A 13 36.40 -40.17 -15.14
C ALA A 13 35.92 -41.49 -14.51
N ALA A 14 34.88 -41.44 -13.68
CA ALA A 14 34.09 -42.61 -13.28
C ALA A 14 32.60 -42.24 -13.10
N LEU A 15 31.74 -42.94 -13.85
CA LEU A 15 30.30 -43.02 -13.68
C LEU A 15 29.97 -43.71 -12.35
N VAL A 16 28.96 -43.21 -11.62
CA VAL A 16 28.35 -43.91 -10.48
C VAL A 16 26.83 -43.95 -10.67
N THR A 17 26.33 -45.15 -11.00
CA THR A 17 24.94 -45.58 -10.80
C THR A 17 24.76 -46.00 -9.33
N ILE A 18 23.78 -45.43 -8.62
CA ILE A 18 23.32 -45.96 -7.33
C ILE A 18 21.81 -46.21 -7.35
N THR A 19 21.52 -47.43 -6.94
CA THR A 19 20.28 -48.17 -6.74
C THR A 19 19.38 -47.57 -5.66
N GLY A 20 18.07 -47.84 -5.79
CA GLY A 20 17.01 -47.28 -4.96
C GLY A 20 16.94 -47.74 -3.50
N VAL A 21 16.14 -47.00 -2.74
CA VAL A 21 15.76 -47.31 -1.35
C VAL A 21 14.23 -47.26 -1.25
N LYS A 22 13.65 -48.36 -0.75
CA LYS A 22 12.23 -48.50 -0.39
C LYS A 22 12.08 -48.40 1.14
N LEU A 23 11.23 -47.47 1.57
CA LEU A 23 10.17 -47.52 2.60
C LEU A 23 10.33 -48.39 3.86
N PHE A 24 10.15 -47.76 5.05
CA PHE A 24 9.26 -48.14 6.19
C PHE A 24 9.38 -46.98 7.23
N ASN A 25 8.40 -46.09 7.43
CA ASN A 25 7.12 -46.16 8.18
C ASN A 25 7.28 -46.33 9.71
N GLN A 26 6.93 -45.30 10.50
CA GLN A 26 5.97 -45.35 11.64
C GLN A 26 5.96 -44.07 12.50
N GLU A 27 4.75 -43.55 12.72
CA GLU A 27 4.37 -42.54 13.70
C GLU A 27 4.16 -43.14 15.10
N SER A 28 4.42 -42.36 16.17
CA SER A 28 3.55 -42.26 17.37
C SER A 28 4.07 -41.25 18.42
N PRO A 29 3.20 -40.73 19.32
CA PRO A 29 3.33 -39.42 19.97
C PRO A 29 3.79 -39.47 21.44
N VAL A 30 4.29 -38.35 21.97
CA VAL A 30 4.72 -38.20 23.38
C VAL A 30 3.67 -37.45 24.21
N LEU A 31 3.18 -38.13 25.24
CA LEU A 31 2.40 -37.65 26.38
C LEU A 31 3.27 -36.79 27.33
N TYR A 32 2.73 -35.69 27.86
CA TYR A 32 3.24 -35.09 29.10
C TYR A 32 2.16 -35.03 30.18
N LYS A 33 2.51 -35.62 31.33
CA LYS A 33 1.70 -35.74 32.54
C LYS A 33 1.77 -34.46 33.40
N ASN A 34 0.63 -34.09 33.97
CA ASN A 34 0.50 -33.22 35.13
C ASN A 34 1.23 -33.79 36.35
N LYS A 35 1.84 -32.91 37.16
CA LYS A 35 2.13 -33.18 38.57
C LYS A 35 1.85 -31.94 39.40
N VAL A 36 0.91 -32.11 40.33
CA VAL A 36 0.51 -31.20 41.39
C VAL A 36 1.52 -31.33 42.53
N HIS A 37 1.93 -30.21 43.14
CA HIS A 37 2.33 -30.17 44.55
C HIS A 37 1.83 -28.88 45.18
N SER A 38 1.24 -29.04 46.36
CA SER A 38 0.58 -28.06 47.21
C SER A 38 1.50 -27.55 48.33
N GLU A 39 1.06 -26.43 48.90
CA GLU A 39 1.33 -25.86 50.24
C GLU A 39 2.38 -24.77 50.40
N GLY A 40 1.97 -23.71 51.12
CA GLY A 40 2.86 -22.77 51.79
C GLY A 40 2.43 -21.30 51.76
N ILE A 41 1.36 -20.94 52.49
CA ILE A 41 1.00 -19.54 52.80
C ILE A 41 1.91 -19.05 53.94
N ILE A 42 2.69 -17.99 53.72
CA ILE A 42 3.19 -17.11 54.80
C ILE A 42 3.16 -15.66 54.29
N SER A 43 2.43 -14.84 55.05
CA SER A 43 2.31 -13.39 54.95
C SER A 43 3.58 -12.69 55.47
N GLU A 44 4.13 -11.75 54.70
CA GLU A 44 4.92 -10.66 55.27
C GLU A 44 4.42 -9.31 54.76
N ASP A 45 3.90 -8.59 55.75
CA ASP A 45 3.61 -7.17 55.83
C ASP A 45 4.88 -6.33 55.59
N ARG A 46 4.78 -5.26 54.78
CA ARG A 46 5.71 -4.12 54.80
C ARG A 46 5.21 -2.95 53.93
N GLY A 47 4.63 -1.96 54.61
CA GLY A 47 5.13 -0.58 54.55
C GLY A 47 4.59 0.35 53.45
N ILE A 48 3.52 1.07 53.78
CA ILE A 48 3.15 2.35 53.15
C ILE A 48 3.78 3.49 53.97
N PRO A 49 4.46 4.48 53.35
CA PRO A 49 4.63 5.80 53.95
C PRO A 49 3.64 6.81 53.33
N GLU A 50 2.85 7.45 54.19
CA GLU A 50 2.03 8.61 53.87
C GLU A 50 2.85 9.91 53.75
N GLY A 51 2.42 10.80 52.84
CA GLY A 51 2.54 12.25 52.98
C GLY A 51 2.78 13.02 51.66
N PRO A 52 2.37 14.30 51.51
CA PRO A 52 1.31 15.06 52.19
C PRO A 52 0.21 15.58 51.23
N ARG A 53 -0.98 15.81 51.79
CA ARG A 53 -2.14 16.44 51.14
C ARG A 53 -1.91 17.94 50.89
N ALA A 54 -1.93 18.37 49.63
CA ALA A 54 -2.08 19.78 49.26
C ALA A 54 -3.55 20.12 49.01
N LYS A 55 -4.11 21.03 49.81
CA LYS A 55 -5.41 21.67 49.60
C LYS A 55 -5.26 22.72 48.48
N GLY A 56 -5.97 22.53 47.37
CA GLY A 56 -6.12 23.53 46.31
C GLY A 56 -7.60 23.71 45.98
N GLN A 57 -8.17 24.85 46.37
CA GLN A 57 -9.54 25.27 46.05
C GLN A 57 -9.66 25.56 44.54
N MET A 58 -10.58 24.88 43.84
CA MET A 58 -11.05 25.32 42.52
C MET A 58 -12.41 25.99 42.65
N LYS A 59 -12.49 27.28 42.29
CA LYS A 59 -13.73 28.02 42.01
C LYS A 59 -14.06 27.94 40.50
N PRO A 60 -15.33 28.03 40.10
CA PRO A 60 -15.82 27.54 38.80
C PRO A 60 -15.69 28.57 37.67
N SER A 61 -15.34 28.12 36.46
CA SER A 61 -15.38 28.94 35.24
C SER A 61 -16.53 28.54 34.32
N LYS A 62 -17.57 29.38 34.35
CA LYS A 62 -18.49 29.82 33.29
C LYS A 62 -18.75 28.86 32.11
N ALA A 63 -19.95 28.26 32.16
CA ALA A 63 -20.62 27.65 31.02
C ALA A 63 -20.96 28.68 29.94
N TYR A 64 -20.59 28.38 28.69
CA TYR A 64 -21.03 29.10 27.50
C TYR A 64 -22.45 28.66 27.11
N ARG A 65 -23.34 29.65 27.03
CA ARG A 65 -24.77 29.55 26.72
C ARG A 65 -24.96 29.52 25.20
N THR A 66 -25.33 28.38 24.63
CA THR A 66 -25.76 28.25 23.23
C THR A 66 -27.15 28.86 23.05
N LYS A 67 -27.23 29.91 22.21
CA LYS A 67 -28.49 30.56 21.82
C LYS A 67 -29.25 29.67 20.82
N LYS A 68 -30.41 29.17 21.22
CA LYS A 68 -31.46 28.66 20.32
C LYS A 68 -31.95 29.78 19.41
N LYS A 69 -31.81 29.63 18.09
CA LYS A 69 -32.53 30.46 17.10
C LYS A 69 -33.97 29.95 17.02
N LYS A 70 -34.92 30.84 17.34
CA LYS A 70 -36.36 30.68 17.09
C LYS A 70 -36.62 30.70 15.58
N LEU A 71 -37.37 29.70 15.09
CA LEU A 71 -38.12 29.82 13.84
C LEU A 71 -39.20 30.90 14.01
N VAL A 72 -39.27 31.82 13.07
CA VAL A 72 -40.38 32.75 12.90
C VAL A 72 -41.18 32.27 11.69
N SER A 73 -42.43 31.91 11.96
CA SER A 73 -43.50 31.73 11.01
C SER A 73 -43.87 33.08 10.39
N GLY A 74 -43.91 33.17 9.06
CA GLY A 74 -44.54 34.27 8.34
C GLY A 74 -45.25 33.72 7.11
N SER A 75 -46.57 33.71 7.14
CA SER A 75 -47.42 33.51 5.96
C SER A 75 -47.95 34.84 5.45
N VAL A 76 -48.03 34.95 4.12
CA VAL A 76 -49.12 35.45 3.27
C VAL A 76 -48.60 36.36 2.16
N GLY A 77 -48.89 35.96 0.92
CA GLY A 77 -49.35 36.89 -0.11
C GLY A 77 -48.71 36.77 -1.50
N GLY A 78 -49.48 36.29 -2.48
CA GLY A 78 -49.50 36.94 -3.80
C GLY A 78 -48.98 36.16 -5.02
N GLY A 79 -49.85 35.33 -5.60
CA GLY A 79 -50.13 35.14 -7.03
C GLY A 79 -49.04 35.25 -8.10
N SER A 80 -48.94 34.22 -8.94
CA SER A 80 -49.12 34.29 -10.41
C SER A 80 -48.92 32.91 -11.04
N ALA A 81 -50.03 32.28 -11.44
CA ALA A 81 -50.01 31.08 -12.28
C ALA A 81 -49.88 31.48 -13.76
N ARG A 82 -48.98 30.83 -14.51
CA ARG A 82 -49.07 30.73 -15.97
C ARG A 82 -49.07 29.25 -16.37
N ARG A 83 -50.22 28.85 -16.91
CA ARG A 83 -50.58 27.55 -17.47
C ARG A 83 -50.23 27.60 -18.96
N ALA A 84 -49.43 26.67 -19.47
CA ALA A 84 -49.19 26.52 -20.90
C ALA A 84 -49.75 25.17 -21.36
N GLN A 85 -50.50 25.24 -22.45
CA GLN A 85 -51.37 24.23 -23.03
C GLN A 85 -50.60 23.09 -23.71
N PHE A 86 -51.14 21.87 -23.56
CA PHE A 86 -50.88 20.75 -24.45
C PHE A 86 -51.72 20.91 -25.73
N GLY A 87 -51.07 20.86 -26.88
CA GLY A 87 -51.69 20.77 -28.19
C GLY A 87 -51.54 19.37 -28.77
N ASN A 88 -52.65 18.64 -28.84
CA ASN A 88 -52.81 17.42 -29.63
C ASN A 88 -52.88 17.78 -31.12
N ARG A 89 -52.18 17.01 -31.97
CA ARG A 89 -52.61 16.76 -33.36
C ARG A 89 -52.46 15.28 -33.68
N ALA A 90 -53.60 14.69 -34.04
CA ALA A 90 -53.75 13.36 -34.59
C ALA A 90 -53.64 13.38 -36.13
N SER A 91 -53.82 12.18 -36.72
CA SER A 91 -53.96 11.83 -38.15
C SER A 91 -52.65 11.34 -38.77
N SER A 92 -52.58 10.23 -39.53
CA SER A 92 -53.60 9.33 -40.09
C SER A 92 -52.88 8.10 -40.64
N ILE A 93 -53.49 6.93 -40.49
CA ILE A 93 -53.01 5.66 -41.03
C ILE A 93 -53.49 5.58 -42.48
N VAL A 94 -52.57 5.39 -43.42
CA VAL A 94 -52.87 4.94 -44.79
C VAL A 94 -51.91 3.79 -45.08
N ALA A 95 -52.49 2.67 -45.48
CA ALA A 95 -51.79 1.47 -45.92
C ALA A 95 -51.28 1.69 -47.35
N ASP A 96 -50.03 1.31 -47.63
CA ASP A 96 -49.56 1.04 -48.98
C ASP A 96 -48.60 -0.16 -49.01
N GLU A 97 -48.90 -1.02 -49.96
CA GLU A 97 -48.20 -2.14 -50.60
C GLU A 97 -46.82 -2.60 -50.10
N ILE A 98 -46.76 -3.92 -49.86
CA ILE A 98 -45.55 -4.72 -49.72
C ILE A 98 -44.91 -4.89 -51.11
N ALA A 99 -43.87 -4.12 -51.40
CA ALA A 99 -42.94 -4.41 -52.48
C ALA A 99 -41.80 -5.29 -51.96
N ILE A 100 -41.65 -6.49 -52.54
CA ILE A 100 -40.52 -7.40 -52.29
C ILE A 100 -39.33 -6.91 -53.14
N PRO A 101 -38.18 -6.49 -52.56
CA PRO A 101 -37.01 -6.15 -53.35
C PRO A 101 -36.19 -7.41 -53.71
N SER A 102 -35.77 -7.46 -54.98
CA SER A 102 -34.90 -8.50 -55.56
C SER A 102 -33.54 -8.61 -54.86
N PRO A 103 -32.94 -9.82 -54.82
CA PRO A 103 -31.63 -10.03 -54.21
C PRO A 103 -30.52 -9.54 -55.14
N GLY A 104 -29.86 -8.43 -54.77
CA GLY A 104 -28.68 -7.99 -55.51
C GLY A 104 -28.34 -6.51 -55.37
N SER A 105 -28.06 -6.03 -54.15
CA SER A 105 -27.31 -4.79 -53.96
C SER A 105 -26.48 -4.87 -52.68
N PRO A 106 -25.19 -4.48 -52.71
CA PRO A 106 -24.33 -4.51 -51.54
C PRO A 106 -24.79 -3.47 -50.52
N TYR A 107 -25.10 -3.92 -49.30
CA TYR A 107 -25.37 -3.02 -48.19
C TYR A 107 -24.18 -2.07 -47.99
N PRO A 108 -24.39 -0.75 -47.84
CA PRO A 108 -23.33 0.13 -47.38
C PRO A 108 -22.92 -0.34 -45.99
N SER A 109 -21.66 -0.75 -45.85
CA SER A 109 -21.06 -1.08 -44.57
C SER A 109 -21.14 0.15 -43.68
N VAL A 110 -22.08 0.14 -42.73
CA VAL A 110 -22.09 1.10 -41.62
C VAL A 110 -20.74 0.92 -40.93
N PRO A 111 -19.89 1.95 -40.85
CA PRO A 111 -18.68 1.86 -40.07
C PRO A 111 -19.10 1.52 -38.65
N VAL A 112 -18.70 0.35 -38.15
CA VAL A 112 -18.73 0.08 -36.72
C VAL A 112 -17.74 1.07 -36.13
N GLU A 113 -18.23 2.24 -35.71
CA GLU A 113 -17.51 3.10 -34.79
C GLU A 113 -17.20 2.23 -33.57
N LYS A 114 -15.96 1.77 -33.48
CA LYS A 114 -15.40 1.29 -32.22
C LYS A 114 -15.63 2.43 -31.25
N SER A 115 -16.65 2.31 -30.41
CA SER A 115 -16.89 3.26 -29.32
C SER A 115 -15.57 3.43 -28.60
N LYS A 116 -14.92 4.58 -28.74
CA LYS A 116 -13.81 4.94 -27.86
C LYS A 116 -14.38 4.85 -26.46
N LYS A 117 -14.05 3.79 -25.71
CA LYS A 117 -14.28 3.75 -24.27
C LYS A 117 -13.67 5.05 -23.76
N SER A 118 -14.52 6.00 -23.35
CA SER A 118 -14.08 7.25 -22.75
C SER A 118 -13.26 6.86 -21.53
N ASN A 119 -11.93 6.96 -21.61
CA ASN A 119 -11.07 6.70 -20.47
C ASN A 119 -11.32 7.82 -19.45
N ARG A 120 -12.00 7.49 -18.34
CA ARG A 120 -12.31 8.43 -17.25
C ARG A 120 -11.31 8.31 -16.09
N GLU A 121 -10.25 7.52 -16.25
CA GLU A 121 -9.18 7.38 -15.26
C GLU A 121 -8.45 8.73 -15.12
N ALA A 122 -8.36 9.24 -13.88
CA ALA A 122 -7.70 10.50 -13.56
C ALA A 122 -6.53 10.24 -12.61
N TYR A 123 -5.35 10.76 -12.96
CA TYR A 123 -4.13 10.69 -12.17
C TYR A 123 -3.64 12.11 -11.87
N ASP A 124 -3.31 12.37 -10.61
CA ASP A 124 -2.73 13.64 -10.22
C ASP A 124 -1.31 13.76 -10.80
N LYS A 125 -0.97 14.94 -11.32
CA LYS A 125 0.37 15.20 -11.87
C LYS A 125 1.43 14.97 -10.79
N ILE A 126 2.49 14.24 -11.13
CA ILE A 126 3.61 13.98 -10.22
C ILE A 126 4.75 14.97 -10.50
N ASP A 127 5.04 15.84 -9.54
CA ASP A 127 6.23 16.69 -9.57
C ASP A 127 7.44 15.94 -9.01
N VAL A 128 8.27 15.46 -9.93
CA VAL A 128 9.44 14.65 -9.64
C VAL A 128 10.43 15.36 -8.71
N ASN A 129 10.89 14.65 -7.67
CA ASN A 129 11.87 15.17 -6.71
C ASN A 129 13.18 15.60 -7.39
N PRO A 130 13.66 16.85 -7.20
CA PRO A 130 14.94 17.31 -7.74
C PRO A 130 16.12 16.86 -6.88
N TYR A 131 17.35 17.17 -7.32
CA TYR A 131 18.49 17.16 -6.40
C TYR A 131 18.38 18.35 -5.43
N VAL A 132 18.79 18.10 -4.19
CA VAL A 132 18.82 19.07 -3.11
C VAL A 132 20.25 19.19 -2.61
N SER A 133 20.74 20.43 -2.49
CA SER A 133 22.04 20.71 -1.88
C SER A 133 22.04 20.34 -0.40
N VAL A 134 23.05 19.60 0.05
CA VAL A 134 23.20 19.26 1.48
C VAL A 134 23.62 20.48 2.30
N SER A 135 24.40 21.39 1.72
CA SER A 135 24.86 22.59 2.43
C SER A 135 23.72 23.58 2.70
N GLU A 136 22.63 23.50 1.91
CA GLU A 136 21.41 24.29 2.09
C GLU A 136 20.36 23.56 2.95
N SER A 137 20.12 22.28 2.66
CA SER A 137 19.07 21.50 3.30
C SER A 137 19.53 20.05 3.55
N PRO A 138 20.26 19.80 4.65
CA PRO A 138 20.83 18.48 4.94
C PRO A 138 19.79 17.44 5.38
N LEU A 139 18.53 17.84 5.57
CA LEU A 139 17.46 16.98 6.07
C LEU A 139 16.45 16.64 4.97
N SER A 140 16.20 15.34 4.79
CA SER A 140 15.09 14.82 3.98
C SER A 140 14.10 14.09 4.89
N THR A 141 12.82 14.48 4.89
CA THR A 141 11.80 13.87 5.75
C THR A 141 10.64 13.35 4.91
N PHE A 142 10.19 12.13 5.20
CA PHE A 142 9.07 11.49 4.51
C PHE A 142 8.28 10.55 5.42
N SER A 143 7.03 10.30 5.04
CA SER A 143 6.13 9.31 5.63
C SER A 143 6.35 7.93 5.02
N VAL A 144 6.15 6.86 5.78
CA VAL A 144 6.25 5.47 5.29
C VAL A 144 4.94 4.94 4.68
N ASP A 145 3.94 5.81 4.51
CA ASP A 145 2.66 5.49 3.89
C ASP A 145 2.89 5.09 2.42
N VAL A 146 2.95 3.79 2.13
CA VAL A 146 3.22 3.28 0.78
C VAL A 146 2.21 2.18 0.44
N ASP A 147 1.43 2.43 -0.60
CA ASP A 147 0.52 1.46 -1.20
C ASP A 147 1.24 0.63 -2.28
N THR A 148 0.54 -0.31 -2.90
CA THR A 148 1.11 -1.16 -3.97
C THR A 148 0.29 -1.14 -5.27
N ALA A 149 -0.73 -0.28 -5.33
CA ALA A 149 -1.68 -0.23 -6.44
C ALA A 149 -1.04 0.19 -7.77
N SER A 150 -0.05 1.10 -7.75
CA SER A 150 0.71 1.53 -8.93
C SER A 150 1.35 0.36 -9.69
N TYR A 151 1.86 -0.66 -8.99
CA TYR A 151 2.48 -1.82 -9.64
C TYR A 151 1.46 -2.64 -10.43
N SER A 152 0.34 -2.97 -9.82
CA SER A 152 -0.73 -3.75 -10.46
C SER A 152 -1.38 -2.96 -11.60
N ASN A 153 -1.52 -1.64 -11.46
CA ASN A 153 -1.97 -0.79 -12.56
C ASN A 153 -0.96 -0.76 -13.72
N MET A 154 0.34 -0.64 -13.44
CA MET A 154 1.40 -0.75 -14.45
C MET A 154 1.35 -2.09 -15.18
N ARG A 155 1.26 -3.20 -14.43
CA ARG A 155 1.12 -4.57 -14.97
C ARG A 155 -0.04 -4.64 -15.94
N ARG A 156 -1.23 -4.18 -15.51
CA ARG A 156 -2.45 -4.14 -16.33
C ARG A 156 -2.25 -3.43 -17.67
N PHE A 157 -1.61 -2.26 -17.70
CA PHE A 157 -1.36 -1.52 -18.94
C PHE A 157 -0.41 -2.31 -19.86
N LEU A 158 0.69 -2.80 -19.31
CA LEU A 158 1.72 -3.52 -20.07
C LEU A 158 1.21 -4.84 -20.64
N GLU A 159 0.46 -5.63 -19.86
CA GLU A 159 -0.21 -6.84 -20.32
C GLU A 159 -1.29 -6.53 -21.37
N GLY A 160 -1.93 -5.36 -21.26
CA GLY A 160 -2.85 -4.83 -22.26
C GLY A 160 -2.18 -4.30 -23.52
N GLY A 161 -0.84 -4.39 -23.64
CA GLY A 161 -0.06 -3.94 -24.78
C GLY A 161 0.05 -2.42 -24.91
N ASN A 162 -0.12 -1.67 -23.81
CA ASN A 162 -0.04 -0.22 -23.79
C ASN A 162 0.95 0.26 -22.73
N LEU A 163 1.60 1.41 -22.94
CA LEU A 163 2.38 2.05 -21.88
C LEU A 163 1.42 2.67 -20.85
N PRO A 164 1.72 2.55 -19.55
CA PRO A 164 0.94 3.24 -18.53
C PRO A 164 1.10 4.77 -18.65
N PRO A 165 0.07 5.56 -18.30
CA PRO A 165 0.23 6.99 -18.13
C PRO A 165 1.37 7.32 -17.15
N LYS A 166 2.19 8.33 -17.46
CA LYS A 166 3.37 8.65 -16.64
C LYS A 166 3.00 8.99 -15.19
N ASP A 167 1.91 9.73 -15.01
CA ASP A 167 1.40 10.16 -13.71
C ASP A 167 0.70 9.02 -12.93
N SER A 168 0.51 7.84 -13.54
CA SER A 168 0.04 6.65 -12.82
C SER A 168 1.18 5.84 -12.20
N ILE A 169 2.44 6.24 -12.43
CA ILE A 169 3.64 5.50 -12.00
C ILE A 169 4.24 6.15 -10.75
N ARG A 170 3.91 5.55 -9.60
CA ARG A 170 4.49 5.87 -8.29
C ARG A 170 5.65 4.93 -8.03
N VAL A 171 6.87 5.48 -7.97
CA VAL A 171 8.12 4.70 -7.95
C VAL A 171 8.25 3.94 -6.63
N GLU A 172 7.90 4.60 -5.52
CA GLU A 172 7.89 4.02 -4.18
C GLU A 172 6.96 2.81 -4.06
N GLU A 173 5.78 2.86 -4.68
CA GLU A 173 4.82 1.75 -4.63
C GLU A 173 5.31 0.55 -5.44
N ILE A 174 5.96 0.80 -6.59
CA ILE A 174 6.58 -0.27 -7.39
C ILE A 174 7.75 -0.90 -6.64
N VAL A 175 8.61 -0.11 -6.01
CA VAL A 175 9.71 -0.64 -5.19
C VAL A 175 9.14 -1.45 -4.01
N ASN A 176 8.11 -0.95 -3.33
CA ASN A 176 7.54 -1.60 -2.14
C ASN A 176 6.54 -2.73 -2.43
N TYR A 177 6.26 -3.01 -3.70
CA TYR A 177 5.49 -4.19 -4.09
C TYR A 177 6.18 -5.50 -3.70
N PHE A 178 7.52 -5.51 -3.63
CA PHE A 178 8.32 -6.70 -3.43
C PHE A 178 8.66 -6.97 -1.96
N HIS A 179 8.76 -8.25 -1.62
CA HIS A 179 9.39 -8.65 -0.37
C HIS A 179 10.90 -8.53 -0.47
N TYR A 180 11.53 -8.01 0.58
CA TYR A 180 12.97 -7.94 0.72
C TYR A 180 13.44 -8.66 1.99
N ASP A 181 14.57 -9.36 1.88
CA ASP A 181 15.16 -10.12 2.99
C ASP A 181 16.12 -9.22 3.80
N TYR A 182 15.54 -8.45 4.72
CA TYR A 182 16.27 -7.50 5.53
C TYR A 182 16.81 -8.11 6.82
N LYS A 183 18.03 -7.70 7.19
CA LYS A 183 18.64 -8.06 8.46
C LYS A 183 18.20 -7.08 9.54
N MET A 184 17.21 -7.49 10.32
CA MET A 184 16.56 -6.63 11.32
C MET A 184 16.96 -6.96 12.75
N ASP A 185 16.99 -5.93 13.59
CA ASP A 185 17.14 -6.02 15.04
C ASP A 185 15.92 -5.39 15.70
N TYR A 186 15.08 -6.22 16.34
CA TYR A 186 13.86 -5.82 17.02
C TYR A 186 14.01 -5.75 18.55
N SER A 187 15.24 -5.82 19.07
CA SER A 187 15.50 -5.92 20.51
C SER A 187 14.98 -4.72 21.32
N LYS A 188 14.93 -3.53 20.71
CA LYS A 188 14.53 -2.26 21.38
C LYS A 188 13.27 -1.64 20.80
N HIS A 189 13.04 -1.83 19.51
CA HIS A 189 11.95 -1.19 18.77
C HIS A 189 11.25 -2.25 17.90
N PRO A 190 9.93 -2.14 17.68
CA PRO A 190 9.20 -3.04 16.79
C PRO A 190 9.49 -2.76 15.31
N ILE A 191 10.37 -1.80 15.01
CA ILE A 191 10.81 -1.42 13.66
C ILE A 191 12.33 -1.58 13.61
N GLY A 192 12.84 -2.32 12.63
CA GLY A 192 14.26 -2.42 12.31
C GLY A 192 14.63 -1.51 11.15
N ILE A 193 15.91 -1.11 11.09
CA ILE A 193 16.49 -0.34 9.97
C ILE A 193 17.62 -1.17 9.36
N ASP A 194 17.54 -1.41 8.05
CA ASP A 194 18.59 -2.05 7.25
C ASP A 194 19.06 -1.10 6.14
N LEU A 195 20.38 -0.85 6.07
CA LEU A 195 20.98 0.14 5.19
C LEU A 195 21.95 -0.52 4.23
N ALA A 196 21.90 -0.13 2.95
CA ALA A 196 22.85 -0.59 1.94
C ALA A 196 23.30 0.57 1.05
N LEU A 197 24.54 0.49 0.57
CA LEU A 197 25.21 1.49 -0.26
C LEU A 197 25.90 0.82 -1.43
N SER A 198 25.89 1.46 -2.60
CA SER A 198 26.77 1.14 -3.71
C SER A 198 26.99 2.34 -4.63
N GLN A 199 27.87 2.20 -5.61
CA GLN A 199 27.90 3.07 -6.77
C GLN A 199 26.55 3.02 -7.51
N SER A 200 26.14 4.14 -8.09
CA SER A 200 24.92 4.23 -8.90
C SER A 200 25.10 3.52 -10.24
N PRO A 201 24.12 2.73 -10.72
CA PRO A 201 24.24 2.03 -12.01
C PRO A 201 23.92 2.93 -13.21
N TRP A 202 23.33 4.11 -13.01
CA TRP A 202 22.91 5.01 -14.10
C TRP A 202 23.68 6.33 -14.15
N THR A 203 24.37 6.72 -13.08
CA THR A 203 25.25 7.91 -13.09
C THR A 203 26.63 7.58 -12.53
N GLU A 204 27.67 7.73 -13.36
CA GLU A 204 29.06 7.56 -12.94
C GLU A 204 29.44 8.55 -11.83
N GLY A 205 30.28 8.10 -10.88
CA GLY A 205 30.74 8.89 -9.74
C GLY A 205 29.73 9.02 -8.60
N ARG A 206 28.43 8.79 -8.85
CA ARG A 206 27.37 8.89 -7.84
C ARG A 206 27.19 7.58 -7.08
N LYS A 207 26.49 7.66 -5.95
CA LYS A 207 26.17 6.50 -5.11
C LYS A 207 24.66 6.37 -4.95
N ILE A 208 24.19 5.13 -4.83
CA ILE A 208 22.81 4.80 -4.50
C ILE A 208 22.74 4.16 -3.12
N ILE A 209 21.74 4.57 -2.35
CA ILE A 209 21.50 4.13 -0.97
C ILE A 209 20.11 3.53 -0.90
N ARG A 210 19.99 2.37 -0.23
CA ARG A 210 18.71 1.80 0.18
C ARG A 210 18.56 1.94 1.69
N ILE A 211 17.40 2.45 2.08
CA ILE A 211 16.89 2.44 3.45
C ILE A 211 15.72 1.46 3.48
N GLY A 212 15.91 0.31 4.11
CA GLY A 212 14.85 -0.64 4.40
C GLY A 212 14.39 -0.51 5.84
N LEU A 213 13.09 -0.34 6.03
CA LEU A 213 12.39 -0.45 7.29
C LEU A 213 11.55 -1.71 7.25
N GLN A 214 11.46 -2.40 8.38
CA GLN A 214 10.53 -3.52 8.51
C GLN A 214 10.12 -3.62 9.95
N THR A 215 8.87 -3.94 10.18
CA THR A 215 8.39 -4.20 11.53
C THR A 215 8.48 -5.67 11.88
N ASP A 216 8.59 -5.97 13.17
CA ASP A 216 8.49 -7.35 13.66
C ASP A 216 7.12 -7.97 13.29
N LEU A 217 7.04 -9.31 13.30
CA LEU A 217 5.83 -10.09 13.07
C LEU A 217 5.51 -10.92 14.34
N PRO A 218 4.95 -10.30 15.40
CA PRO A 218 4.69 -11.00 16.64
C PRO A 218 3.66 -12.11 16.46
N LYS A 219 4.02 -13.34 16.84
CA LYS A 219 3.17 -14.53 16.64
C LYS A 219 1.78 -14.40 17.27
N ASP A 220 1.66 -13.68 18.38
CA ASP A 220 0.39 -13.49 19.07
C ASP A 220 -0.55 -12.55 18.32
N LEU A 221 0.00 -11.51 17.67
CA LEU A 221 -0.76 -10.59 16.83
C LEU A 221 -1.29 -11.28 15.57
N VAL A 222 -0.48 -12.14 14.95
CA VAL A 222 -0.90 -12.95 13.79
C VAL A 222 -2.03 -13.92 14.15
N LYS A 223 -2.08 -14.40 15.39
CA LYS A 223 -3.13 -15.29 15.89
C LYS A 223 -4.39 -14.54 16.39
N ALA A 224 -4.40 -13.21 16.37
CA ALA A 224 -5.55 -12.44 16.80
C ALA A 224 -6.77 -12.79 15.92
N HIS A 225 -7.93 -12.90 16.57
CA HIS A 225 -9.19 -13.17 15.88
C HIS A 225 -9.59 -11.97 15.02
N LYS A 226 -10.15 -12.27 13.86
CA LYS A 226 -10.47 -11.28 12.83
C LYS A 226 -11.99 -11.15 12.68
N ASN A 227 -12.48 -9.92 12.73
CA ASN A 227 -13.84 -9.55 12.35
C ASN A 227 -13.76 -8.70 11.08
N LEU A 228 -14.08 -9.33 9.94
CA LEU A 228 -13.97 -8.75 8.61
C LEU A 228 -15.36 -8.49 8.02
N VAL A 229 -15.66 -7.23 7.75
CA VAL A 229 -16.91 -6.82 7.11
C VAL A 229 -16.62 -6.39 5.68
N PHE A 230 -17.14 -7.15 4.71
CA PHE A 230 -16.99 -6.85 3.30
C PHE A 230 -18.11 -5.93 2.84
N LEU A 231 -17.74 -4.73 2.37
CA LEU A 231 -18.63 -3.81 1.68
C LEU A 231 -18.38 -3.94 0.18
N LEU A 232 -19.30 -4.62 -0.51
CA LEU A 232 -19.12 -5.06 -1.89
C LEU A 232 -19.96 -4.25 -2.86
N ASP A 233 -19.31 -3.72 -3.89
CA ASP A 233 -19.97 -3.18 -5.07
C ASP A 233 -20.57 -4.33 -5.91
N VAL A 234 -21.87 -4.27 -6.17
CA VAL A 234 -22.56 -5.22 -7.07
C VAL A 234 -23.28 -4.49 -8.20
N SER A 235 -22.83 -3.28 -8.57
CA SER A 235 -23.33 -2.54 -9.73
C SER A 235 -23.18 -3.33 -11.03
N GLY A 236 -23.95 -2.96 -12.07
CA GLY A 236 -23.86 -3.62 -13.38
C GLY A 236 -22.46 -3.61 -14.00
N SER A 237 -21.61 -2.61 -13.68
CA SER A 237 -20.23 -2.54 -14.18
C SER A 237 -19.31 -3.59 -13.57
N MET A 238 -19.70 -4.20 -12.44
CA MET A 238 -18.97 -5.27 -11.76
C MET A 238 -19.09 -6.65 -12.43
N ASN A 239 -19.87 -6.78 -13.50
CA ASN A 239 -20.11 -8.05 -14.20
C ASN A 239 -18.90 -8.57 -14.99
N ASP A 240 -17.87 -7.75 -15.20
CA ASP A 240 -16.64 -8.16 -15.88
C ASP A 240 -15.89 -9.24 -15.09
N TYR A 241 -15.29 -10.22 -15.78
CA TYR A 241 -14.59 -11.34 -15.16
C TYR A 241 -13.43 -10.93 -14.24
N LYS A 242 -12.84 -9.75 -14.44
CA LYS A 242 -11.79 -9.16 -13.59
C LYS A 242 -12.35 -8.34 -12.40
N LYS A 243 -13.67 -8.36 -12.15
CA LYS A 243 -14.33 -7.61 -11.07
C LYS A 243 -15.03 -8.52 -10.06
N LEU A 244 -16.36 -8.54 -9.96
CA LEU A 244 -17.08 -9.32 -8.96
C LEU A 244 -16.77 -10.84 -9.04
N PRO A 245 -16.69 -11.47 -10.23
CA PRO A 245 -16.24 -12.85 -10.35
C PRO A 245 -14.83 -13.08 -9.75
N LEU A 246 -13.85 -12.24 -10.09
CA LEU A 246 -12.51 -12.31 -9.51
C LEU A 246 -12.51 -12.07 -8.00
N LEU A 247 -13.31 -11.13 -7.52
CA LEU A 247 -13.45 -10.86 -6.10
C LEU A 247 -14.01 -12.06 -5.35
N LYS A 248 -15.03 -12.75 -5.88
CA LYS A 248 -15.55 -13.99 -5.29
C LYS A 248 -14.45 -15.04 -5.15
N GLU A 249 -13.65 -15.25 -6.18
CA GLU A 249 -12.51 -16.19 -6.12
C GLU A 249 -11.45 -15.74 -5.10
N SER A 250 -11.20 -14.45 -5.01
CA SER A 250 -10.28 -13.85 -4.03
C SER A 250 -10.75 -14.09 -2.59
N LEU A 251 -12.04 -13.92 -2.32
CA LEU A 251 -12.63 -14.18 -1.01
C LEU A 251 -12.63 -15.68 -0.65
N LYS A 252 -12.73 -16.57 -1.64
CA LYS A 252 -12.54 -18.02 -1.43
C LYS A 252 -11.11 -18.36 -0.97
N ILE A 253 -10.09 -17.64 -1.48
CA ILE A 253 -8.70 -17.77 -1.02
C ILE A 253 -8.59 -17.30 0.43
N LEU A 254 -9.11 -16.10 0.73
CA LEU A 254 -9.12 -15.57 2.09
C LEU A 254 -9.77 -16.52 3.09
N LEU A 255 -10.92 -17.11 2.74
CA LEU A 255 -11.64 -18.04 3.62
C LEU A 255 -10.82 -19.30 3.95
N LYS A 256 -9.76 -19.65 3.19
CA LYS A 256 -8.82 -20.74 3.54
C LYS A 256 -7.76 -20.31 4.56
N LYS A 257 -7.59 -19.01 4.78
CA LYS A 257 -6.58 -18.41 5.67
C LYS A 257 -7.13 -18.01 7.02
N LEU A 258 -8.44 -17.76 7.10
CA LEU A 258 -9.11 -17.41 8.35
C LEU A 258 -9.15 -18.61 9.31
N GLY A 259 -8.97 -18.32 10.59
CA GLY A 259 -9.20 -19.27 11.67
C GLY A 259 -10.70 -19.46 11.93
N GLU A 260 -11.07 -20.60 12.54
CA GLU A 260 -12.47 -21.00 12.74
C GLU A 260 -13.34 -20.01 13.53
N LYS A 261 -12.69 -19.18 14.36
CA LYS A 261 -13.31 -18.15 15.21
C LYS A 261 -13.33 -16.76 14.56
N ASP A 262 -12.67 -16.60 13.42
CA ASP A 262 -12.76 -15.36 12.66
C ASP A 262 -14.18 -15.23 12.10
N THR A 263 -14.66 -14.00 11.93
CA THR A 263 -16.03 -13.70 11.53
C THR A 263 -16.02 -12.92 10.21
N ILE A 264 -16.90 -13.31 9.29
CA ILE A 264 -17.17 -12.60 8.05
C ILE A 264 -18.59 -12.04 8.09
N SER A 265 -18.75 -10.79 7.68
CA SER A 265 -20.04 -10.19 7.31
C SER A 265 -19.97 -9.67 5.88
N ILE A 266 -21.10 -9.67 5.15
CA ILE A 266 -21.17 -9.16 3.77
C ILE A 266 -22.31 -8.16 3.68
N VAL A 267 -21.97 -6.95 3.26
CA VAL A 267 -22.88 -5.86 2.91
C VAL A 267 -22.67 -5.55 1.44
N VAL A 268 -23.75 -5.39 0.69
CA VAL A 268 -23.69 -4.94 -0.71
C VAL A 268 -24.18 -3.53 -0.85
N TYR A 269 -23.63 -2.81 -1.81
CA TYR A 269 -24.14 -1.52 -2.27
C TYR A 269 -24.08 -1.46 -3.80
N ALA A 270 -24.81 -0.50 -4.37
CA ALA A 270 -25.02 -0.32 -5.81
C ALA A 270 -25.75 -1.53 -6.46
N GLY A 271 -26.89 -1.30 -7.10
CA GLY A 271 -27.72 -2.38 -7.63
C GLY A 271 -28.59 -3.14 -6.61
N ALA A 272 -28.05 -3.36 -5.42
CA ALA A 272 -28.74 -3.81 -4.22
C ALA A 272 -28.19 -3.02 -3.01
N SER A 273 -28.91 -2.99 -1.90
CA SER A 273 -28.40 -2.40 -0.66
C SER A 273 -28.90 -3.22 0.53
N GLY A 274 -27.98 -3.65 1.38
CA GLY A 274 -28.33 -4.39 2.58
C GLY A 274 -27.31 -5.43 2.99
N VAL A 275 -27.62 -6.09 4.09
CA VAL A 275 -26.82 -7.18 4.65
C VAL A 275 -27.16 -8.46 3.87
N VAL A 276 -26.14 -9.04 3.21
CA VAL A 276 -26.23 -10.34 2.53
C VAL A 276 -25.85 -11.46 3.50
N LEU A 277 -24.91 -11.18 4.41
CA LEU A 277 -24.45 -12.11 5.41
C LEU A 277 -24.23 -11.37 6.73
N GLU A 278 -25.05 -11.71 7.73
CA GLU A 278 -24.83 -11.32 9.12
C GLU A 278 -23.51 -11.92 9.65
N PRO A 279 -22.92 -11.36 10.74
CA PRO A 279 -21.68 -11.86 11.33
C PRO A 279 -21.69 -13.38 11.48
N THR A 280 -20.89 -14.06 10.66
CA THR A 280 -20.86 -15.52 10.53
C THR A 280 -19.45 -16.03 10.75
N PRO A 281 -19.21 -16.97 11.69
CA PRO A 281 -17.92 -17.61 11.89
C PRO A 281 -17.39 -18.28 10.62
N ALA A 282 -16.08 -18.19 10.37
CA ALA A 282 -15.41 -18.79 9.21
C ALA A 282 -15.54 -20.33 9.18
N SER A 283 -15.82 -20.95 10.33
CA SER A 283 -16.18 -22.37 10.44
C SER A 283 -17.49 -22.73 9.73
N GLU A 284 -18.45 -21.79 9.59
CA GLU A 284 -19.66 -21.95 8.77
C GLU A 284 -19.37 -21.76 7.27
N ARG A 285 -18.30 -22.40 6.78
CA ARG A 285 -17.72 -22.21 5.43
C ARG A 285 -18.75 -22.30 4.31
N LEU A 286 -19.65 -23.29 4.37
CA LEU A 286 -20.67 -23.51 3.34
C LEU A 286 -21.68 -22.37 3.26
N LYS A 287 -22.04 -21.77 4.39
CA LYS A 287 -22.97 -20.63 4.45
C LYS A 287 -22.35 -19.39 3.82
N ILE A 288 -21.07 -19.13 4.13
CA ILE A 288 -20.30 -18.02 3.55
C ILE A 288 -20.17 -18.22 2.03
N LEU A 289 -19.81 -19.42 1.57
CA LEU A 289 -19.69 -19.72 0.15
C LEU A 289 -21.00 -19.54 -0.62
N LYS A 290 -22.13 -20.02 -0.06
CA LYS A 290 -23.46 -19.80 -0.66
C LYS A 290 -23.81 -18.31 -0.77
N ALA A 291 -23.52 -17.53 0.26
CA ALA A 291 -23.74 -16.08 0.22
C ALA A 291 -22.91 -15.41 -0.87
N LEU A 292 -21.63 -15.77 -1.02
CA LEU A 292 -20.76 -15.27 -2.08
C LEU A 292 -21.22 -15.68 -3.48
N GLU A 293 -21.63 -16.94 -3.66
CA GLU A 293 -22.12 -17.45 -4.94
C GLU A 293 -23.41 -16.73 -5.37
N GLY A 294 -24.30 -16.40 -4.43
CA GLY A 294 -25.54 -15.69 -4.68
C GLY A 294 -25.42 -14.20 -5.07
N LEU A 295 -24.23 -13.59 -4.95
CA LEU A 295 -24.02 -12.20 -5.37
C LEU A 295 -24.12 -12.08 -6.90
N ASN A 296 -24.86 -11.11 -7.42
CA ASN A 296 -24.96 -10.87 -8.86
C ASN A 296 -24.79 -9.38 -9.15
N ALA A 297 -24.08 -9.06 -10.22
CA ALA A 297 -23.95 -7.69 -10.69
C ALA A 297 -25.27 -7.20 -11.32
N GLY A 298 -25.76 -6.02 -10.95
CA GLY A 298 -26.99 -5.45 -11.47
C GLY A 298 -27.25 -4.01 -11.01
N GLY A 299 -28.23 -3.33 -11.63
CA GLY A 299 -28.71 -1.99 -11.24
C GLY A 299 -27.70 -0.83 -11.26
N SER A 300 -28.14 0.34 -10.79
CA SER A 300 -27.38 1.61 -10.81
C SER A 300 -26.70 1.92 -9.47
N THR A 301 -25.62 2.71 -9.50
CA THR A 301 -24.81 3.14 -8.34
C THR A 301 -25.52 4.18 -7.46
N ASN A 302 -26.46 3.76 -6.62
CA ASN A 302 -27.05 4.61 -5.57
C ASN A 302 -26.66 4.06 -4.18
N GLY A 303 -25.41 4.26 -3.77
CA GLY A 303 -24.76 3.51 -2.67
C GLY A 303 -24.70 4.17 -1.28
N GLY A 304 -25.45 5.26 -1.03
CA GLY A 304 -25.26 6.16 0.13
C GLY A 304 -25.22 5.55 1.54
N ALA A 305 -25.85 4.40 1.78
CA ALA A 305 -26.01 3.85 3.13
C ALA A 305 -25.10 2.64 3.45
N GLY A 306 -24.38 2.09 2.46
CA GLY A 306 -23.67 0.82 2.61
C GLY A 306 -22.54 0.87 3.65
N ILE A 307 -21.79 1.97 3.69
CA ILE A 307 -20.64 2.12 4.60
C ILE A 307 -21.05 2.24 6.06
N GLU A 308 -22.17 2.93 6.36
CA GLU A 308 -22.69 3.02 7.72
C GLU A 308 -23.17 1.66 8.23
N VAL A 309 -23.85 0.88 7.37
CA VAL A 309 -24.28 -0.48 7.69
C VAL A 309 -23.07 -1.39 7.93
N ALA A 310 -22.03 -1.29 7.10
CA ALA A 310 -20.80 -2.05 7.29
C ALA A 310 -20.14 -1.73 8.64
N TYR A 311 -20.00 -0.45 9.00
CA TYR A 311 -19.45 -0.07 10.31
C TYR A 311 -20.35 -0.48 11.48
N LYS A 312 -21.68 -0.49 11.30
CA LYS A 312 -22.60 -1.01 12.31
C LYS A 312 -22.37 -2.50 12.56
N LEU A 313 -22.24 -3.32 11.51
CA LEU A 313 -21.93 -4.75 11.65
C LEU A 313 -20.54 -4.96 12.27
N ALA A 314 -19.55 -4.16 11.86
CA ALA A 314 -18.20 -4.24 12.41
C ALA A 314 -18.20 -3.98 13.91
N LYS A 315 -19.00 -2.99 14.36
CA LYS A 315 -19.19 -2.69 15.79
C LYS A 315 -19.95 -3.78 16.54
N GLN A 316 -20.94 -4.42 15.91
CA GLN A 316 -21.68 -5.54 16.51
C GLN A 316 -20.80 -6.78 16.71
N GLY A 317 -19.95 -7.09 15.73
CA GLY A 317 -18.99 -8.19 15.79
C GLY A 317 -17.65 -7.82 16.45
N PHE A 318 -17.55 -6.67 17.11
CA PHE A 318 -16.27 -6.11 17.55
C PHE A 318 -15.52 -7.05 18.50
N ILE A 319 -14.27 -7.33 18.16
CA ILE A 319 -13.37 -8.19 18.92
C ILE A 319 -12.35 -7.31 19.63
N LYS A 320 -12.42 -7.25 20.96
CA LYS A 320 -11.41 -6.55 21.77
C LYS A 320 -10.05 -7.23 21.61
N ASN A 321 -9.01 -6.44 21.32
CA ASN A 321 -7.66 -6.92 21.00
C ASN A 321 -7.61 -7.86 19.78
N GLY A 322 -8.65 -7.84 18.94
CA GLY A 322 -8.70 -8.53 17.66
C GLY A 322 -8.51 -7.55 16.50
N VAL A 323 -8.56 -8.07 15.28
CA VAL A 323 -8.57 -7.26 14.07
C VAL A 323 -10.02 -6.95 13.72
N ASN A 324 -10.42 -5.67 13.73
CA ASN A 324 -11.74 -5.25 13.28
C ASN A 324 -11.59 -4.38 12.03
N ARG A 325 -12.18 -4.83 10.92
CA ARG A 325 -11.94 -4.18 9.63
C ARG A 325 -13.13 -4.21 8.70
N VAL A 326 -13.39 -3.06 8.08
CA VAL A 326 -14.23 -2.95 6.89
C VAL A 326 -13.34 -3.07 5.66
N ILE A 327 -13.71 -3.91 4.70
CA ILE A 327 -13.02 -4.07 3.41
C ILE A 327 -13.99 -3.61 2.32
N LEU A 328 -13.74 -2.42 1.76
CA LEU A 328 -14.49 -1.88 0.64
C LEU A 328 -13.92 -2.43 -0.67
N ALA A 329 -14.72 -3.12 -1.46
CA ALA A 329 -14.34 -3.58 -2.80
C ALA A 329 -15.19 -2.87 -3.87
N THR A 330 -14.55 -2.20 -4.83
CA THR A 330 -15.21 -1.36 -5.84
C THR A 330 -14.43 -1.31 -7.15
N ASP A 331 -15.10 -0.97 -8.26
CA ASP A 331 -14.45 -0.66 -9.55
C ASP A 331 -14.17 0.83 -9.78
N GLY A 332 -14.35 1.67 -8.76
CA GLY A 332 -13.93 3.08 -8.75
C GLY A 332 -15.08 4.09 -8.66
N ASP A 333 -16.34 3.65 -8.77
CA ASP A 333 -17.52 4.49 -8.60
C ASP A 333 -18.05 4.45 -7.16
N PHE A 334 -17.23 4.87 -6.19
CA PHE A 334 -17.68 5.01 -4.81
C PHE A 334 -18.39 6.36 -4.58
N ASN A 335 -19.50 6.56 -5.29
CA ASN A 335 -20.41 7.68 -5.07
C ASN A 335 -21.50 7.28 -4.07
N VAL A 336 -21.20 7.52 -2.80
CA VAL A 336 -22.05 7.17 -1.65
C VAL A 336 -23.18 8.22 -1.52
N GLY A 337 -24.08 8.27 -2.50
CA GLY A 337 -25.34 9.03 -2.42
C GLY A 337 -25.19 10.48 -1.91
N ALA A 338 -26.13 10.97 -1.09
CA ALA A 338 -26.23 12.35 -0.62
C ALA A 338 -25.08 12.84 0.31
N THR A 339 -24.03 12.03 0.50
CA THR A 339 -22.95 12.30 1.44
C THR A 339 -21.75 12.92 0.71
N SER A 340 -21.27 14.06 1.21
CA SER A 340 -20.08 14.71 0.67
C SER A 340 -18.82 13.87 0.90
N GLN A 341 -17.80 14.00 0.04
CA GLN A 341 -16.51 13.33 0.21
C GLN A 341 -15.89 13.60 1.60
N SER A 342 -16.02 14.83 2.11
CA SER A 342 -15.55 15.19 3.46
C SER A 342 -16.23 14.40 4.56
N SER A 343 -17.55 14.18 4.46
CA SER A 343 -18.30 13.45 5.49
C SER A 343 -17.92 11.98 5.56
N LEU A 344 -17.53 11.37 4.43
CA LEU A 344 -17.00 10.00 4.40
C LEU A 344 -15.62 9.91 5.06
N ILE A 345 -14.75 10.87 4.76
CA ILE A 345 -13.43 10.96 5.40
C ILE A 345 -13.61 11.10 6.92
N ASP A 346 -14.47 12.02 7.37
CA ASP A 346 -14.73 12.24 8.80
C ASP A 346 -15.27 10.97 9.49
N LEU A 347 -16.18 10.25 8.83
CA LEU A 347 -16.72 8.98 9.32
C LEU A 347 -15.60 7.95 9.48
N VAL A 348 -14.77 7.77 8.45
CA VAL A 348 -13.69 6.79 8.44
C VAL A 348 -12.64 7.10 9.51
N GLU A 349 -12.27 8.38 9.69
CA GLU A 349 -11.38 8.82 10.78
C GLU A 349 -11.99 8.60 12.17
N GLU A 350 -13.30 8.80 12.32
CA GLU A 350 -14.01 8.49 13.56
C GLU A 350 -13.94 6.99 13.88
N LYS A 351 -14.19 6.13 12.89
CA LYS A 351 -14.19 4.68 13.11
C LYS A 351 -12.79 4.10 13.29
N ALA A 352 -11.77 4.70 12.68
CA ALA A 352 -10.38 4.37 13.00
C ALA A 352 -10.03 4.66 14.47
N ARG A 353 -10.59 5.73 15.08
CA ARG A 353 -10.45 6.00 16.51
C ARG A 353 -11.17 4.97 17.40
N ASP A 354 -12.21 4.33 16.88
CA ASP A 354 -12.92 3.21 17.50
C ASP A 354 -12.23 1.84 17.27
N ASP A 355 -11.01 1.82 16.71
CA ASP A 355 -10.24 0.60 16.38
C ASP A 355 -10.92 -0.29 15.32
N ILE A 356 -11.68 0.33 14.40
CA ILE A 356 -12.29 -0.31 13.23
C ILE A 356 -11.75 0.35 11.96
N PHE A 357 -10.77 -0.32 11.32
CA PHE A 357 -10.04 0.24 10.18
C PHE A 357 -10.74 -0.03 8.83
N LEU A 358 -10.33 0.71 7.79
CA LEU A 358 -10.84 0.55 6.42
C LEU A 358 -9.74 0.13 5.46
N THR A 359 -9.89 -1.02 4.82
CA THR A 359 -9.08 -1.39 3.64
C THR A 359 -9.92 -1.19 2.38
N VAL A 360 -9.30 -0.62 1.34
CA VAL A 360 -9.97 -0.40 0.05
C VAL A 360 -9.31 -1.29 -1.00
N VAL A 361 -10.14 -1.99 -1.77
CA VAL A 361 -9.75 -2.94 -2.83
C VAL A 361 -10.38 -2.48 -4.15
N GLY A 362 -9.54 -1.98 -5.06
CA GLY A 362 -9.95 -1.63 -6.42
C GLY A 362 -9.97 -2.84 -7.36
N LEU A 363 -10.89 -2.85 -8.32
CA LEU A 363 -11.11 -3.94 -9.29
C LEU A 363 -11.32 -3.42 -10.73
N GLY A 364 -10.91 -4.16 -11.78
CA GLY A 364 -11.42 -3.98 -13.16
C GLY A 364 -10.65 -3.08 -14.17
N MET A 365 -11.34 -2.17 -14.91
CA MET A 365 -10.72 -1.13 -15.75
C MET A 365 -11.63 0.11 -15.88
N GLY A 366 -11.06 1.31 -16.10
CA GLY A 366 -11.70 2.40 -16.86
C GLY A 366 -12.48 3.49 -16.10
N ASN A 367 -12.67 3.38 -14.78
CA ASN A 367 -13.45 4.33 -13.95
C ASN A 367 -12.74 4.68 -12.63
N TYR A 368 -11.41 4.78 -12.62
CA TYR A 368 -10.66 4.96 -11.37
C TYR A 368 -10.65 6.39 -10.86
N GLN A 369 -11.27 6.59 -9.69
CA GLN A 369 -11.01 7.72 -8.79
C GLN A 369 -9.94 7.33 -7.74
N ASP A 370 -8.74 7.01 -8.23
CA ASP A 370 -7.58 6.56 -7.43
C ASP A 370 -7.37 7.46 -6.20
N SER A 371 -7.39 8.78 -6.41
CA SER A 371 -7.09 9.75 -5.36
C SER A 371 -8.13 9.82 -4.23
N MET A 372 -9.39 9.46 -4.46
CA MET A 372 -10.41 9.43 -3.40
C MET A 372 -10.31 8.13 -2.57
N LEU A 373 -10.13 6.99 -3.24
CA LEU A 373 -10.00 5.69 -2.59
C LEU A 373 -8.73 5.62 -1.73
N GLU A 374 -7.62 6.16 -2.24
CA GLU A 374 -6.38 6.33 -1.48
C GLU A 374 -6.62 7.21 -0.24
N LYS A 375 -7.25 8.37 -0.39
CA LYS A 375 -7.56 9.25 0.75
C LYS A 375 -8.40 8.55 1.82
N LEU A 376 -9.41 7.77 1.43
CA LEU A 376 -10.24 7.01 2.37
C LEU A 376 -9.42 5.96 3.11
N SER A 377 -8.57 5.21 2.40
CA SER A 377 -7.68 4.22 3.00
C SER A 377 -6.76 4.85 4.05
N ASN A 378 -6.08 5.93 3.68
CA ASN A 378 -5.06 6.56 4.53
C ASN A 378 -5.70 7.15 5.79
N ARG A 379 -6.88 7.78 5.65
CA ARG A 379 -7.64 8.31 6.78
C ARG A 379 -8.33 7.24 7.63
N GLY A 380 -8.48 6.03 7.09
CA GLY A 380 -9.06 4.86 7.77
C GLY A 380 -8.05 3.96 8.45
N ASN A 381 -6.78 4.37 8.52
CA ASN A 381 -5.66 3.58 9.02
C ASN A 381 -5.61 2.18 8.40
N GLY A 382 -5.89 2.09 7.09
CA GLY A 382 -5.77 0.85 6.34
C GLY A 382 -4.95 1.02 5.07
N ASN A 383 -5.14 0.08 4.15
CA ASN A 383 -4.31 -0.05 2.95
C ASN A 383 -5.17 0.02 1.71
N TYR A 384 -4.60 0.57 0.63
CA TYR A 384 -5.20 0.54 -0.69
C TYR A 384 -4.50 -0.52 -1.55
N ALA A 385 -5.30 -1.46 -2.04
CA ALA A 385 -4.84 -2.53 -2.91
C ALA A 385 -5.66 -2.57 -4.19
N TYR A 386 -5.05 -3.06 -5.26
CA TYR A 386 -5.71 -3.22 -6.55
C TYR A 386 -5.57 -4.66 -7.02
N ILE A 387 -6.69 -5.36 -7.23
CA ILE A 387 -6.69 -6.75 -7.69
C ILE A 387 -7.02 -6.76 -9.19
N ASP A 388 -6.01 -7.08 -10.01
CA ASP A 388 -6.12 -7.24 -11.46
C ASP A 388 -6.20 -8.70 -11.93
N SER A 389 -5.84 -9.62 -11.04
CA SER A 389 -5.59 -11.02 -11.32
C SER A 389 -5.74 -11.88 -10.07
N ILE A 390 -5.89 -13.19 -10.26
CA ILE A 390 -5.87 -14.14 -9.14
C ILE A 390 -4.49 -14.20 -8.47
N PHE A 391 -3.44 -13.83 -9.20
CA PHE A 391 -2.07 -13.73 -8.68
C PHE A 391 -1.98 -12.64 -7.62
N GLU A 392 -2.52 -11.46 -7.93
CA GLU A 392 -2.60 -10.34 -6.99
C GLU A 392 -3.53 -10.63 -5.80
N ALA A 393 -4.66 -11.30 -6.05
CA ALA A 393 -5.56 -11.75 -4.99
C ALA A 393 -4.86 -12.69 -3.99
N ASN A 394 -4.01 -13.60 -4.49
CA ASN A 394 -3.19 -14.45 -3.63
C ASN A 394 -2.19 -13.61 -2.85
N LYS A 395 -1.50 -12.64 -3.46
CA LYS A 395 -0.59 -11.76 -2.73
C LYS A 395 -1.30 -11.06 -1.57
N LEU A 396 -2.42 -10.39 -1.86
CA LEU A 396 -3.16 -9.62 -0.87
C LEU A 396 -3.71 -10.47 0.28
N PHE A 397 -4.39 -11.57 -0.03
CA PHE A 397 -5.15 -12.34 0.97
C PHE A 397 -4.41 -13.57 1.53
N ASN A 398 -3.34 -14.02 0.90
CA ASN A 398 -2.56 -15.17 1.37
C ASN A 398 -1.20 -14.73 1.96
N THR A 399 -0.45 -13.90 1.24
CA THR A 399 0.92 -13.53 1.63
C THR A 399 0.95 -12.29 2.54
N ASP A 400 0.17 -11.26 2.24
CA ASP A 400 0.25 -9.95 2.88
C ASP A 400 -0.89 -9.66 3.86
N LEU A 401 -1.84 -10.59 4.02
CA LEU A 401 -3.03 -10.40 4.86
C LEU A 401 -2.66 -9.88 6.26
N GLU A 402 -1.76 -10.55 6.95
CA GLU A 402 -1.40 -10.19 8.34
C GLU A 402 -0.67 -8.84 8.41
N LYS A 403 0.17 -8.53 7.41
CA LYS A 403 0.86 -7.24 7.28
C LYS A 403 -0.13 -6.09 7.13
N ASN A 404 -1.22 -6.36 6.43
CA ASN A 404 -2.25 -5.38 6.19
C ASN A 404 -3.18 -5.21 7.38
N LEU A 405 -3.43 -6.26 8.17
CA LEU A 405 -4.48 -6.29 9.18
C LEU A 405 -4.07 -5.77 10.56
N VAL A 406 -2.82 -5.97 10.98
CA VAL A 406 -2.39 -5.71 12.37
C VAL A 406 -1.40 -4.56 12.43
N THR A 407 -1.83 -3.38 12.88
CA THR A 407 -0.94 -2.21 13.06
C THR A 407 -0.02 -2.38 14.26
N VAL A 408 1.30 -2.24 14.06
CA VAL A 408 2.31 -2.36 15.13
C VAL A 408 3.03 -1.05 15.44
N ALA A 409 3.04 -0.12 14.49
CA ALA A 409 3.57 1.23 14.68
C ALA A 409 2.68 2.24 13.96
N LYS A 410 2.42 3.36 14.64
CA LYS A 410 1.65 4.48 14.11
C LYS A 410 2.52 5.71 13.84
N ASP A 411 2.06 6.61 12.97
CA ASP A 411 2.71 7.89 12.65
C ASP A 411 4.20 7.74 12.34
N VAL A 412 4.54 6.74 11.54
CA VAL A 412 5.94 6.40 11.27
C VAL A 412 6.52 7.41 10.28
N LYS A 413 7.54 8.13 10.74
CA LYS A 413 8.25 9.16 9.99
C LYS A 413 9.72 8.83 9.91
N VAL A 414 10.29 9.10 8.76
CA VAL A 414 11.72 8.95 8.51
C VAL A 414 12.32 10.32 8.24
N GLN A 415 13.42 10.63 8.92
CA GLN A 415 14.26 11.78 8.62
C GLN A 415 15.68 11.30 8.37
N VAL A 416 16.19 11.60 7.18
CA VAL A 416 17.57 11.33 6.78
C VAL A 416 18.35 12.62 6.89
N GLU A 417 19.46 12.58 7.64
CA GLU A 417 20.41 13.68 7.76
C GLU A 417 21.70 13.32 7.01
N PHE A 418 22.04 14.10 6.00
CA PHE A 418 23.24 13.90 5.20
C PHE A 418 24.42 14.69 5.76
N ASN A 419 25.62 14.10 5.74
CA ASN A 419 26.83 14.77 6.18
C ASN A 419 27.38 15.72 5.08
N PRO A 420 27.38 17.06 5.27
CA PRO A 420 27.85 18.01 4.26
C PRO A 420 29.34 17.92 3.90
N SER A 421 30.16 17.21 4.70
CA SER A 421 31.57 16.96 4.32
C SER A 421 31.75 15.76 3.39
N LYS A 422 30.76 14.87 3.30
CA LYS A 422 30.82 13.64 2.49
C LYS A 422 29.86 13.69 1.30
N VAL A 423 28.78 14.46 1.40
CA VAL A 423 27.71 14.54 0.38
C VAL A 423 27.53 15.98 -0.07
N GLU A 424 27.59 16.22 -1.39
CA GLU A 424 27.31 17.51 -2.02
C GLU A 424 25.80 17.73 -2.16
N ALA A 425 25.10 16.74 -2.73
CA ALA A 425 23.67 16.79 -2.99
C ALA A 425 23.04 15.40 -2.90
N TYR A 426 21.73 15.34 -2.70
CA TYR A 426 20.97 14.09 -2.70
C TYR A 426 19.67 14.24 -3.48
N ARG A 427 19.10 13.11 -3.88
CA ARG A 427 17.78 13.01 -4.49
C ARG A 427 17.05 11.79 -3.93
N LEU A 428 15.90 12.03 -3.31
CA LEU A 428 14.96 10.96 -2.94
C LEU A 428 14.28 10.44 -4.22
N ILE A 429 14.32 9.13 -4.44
CA ILE A 429 13.73 8.47 -5.61
C ILE A 429 12.33 7.99 -5.24
N GLY A 430 11.30 8.55 -5.89
CA GLY A 430 9.91 8.34 -5.51
C GLY A 430 9.50 9.21 -4.32
N TYR A 431 8.44 8.82 -3.62
CA TYR A 431 7.89 9.46 -2.41
C TYR A 431 7.49 10.93 -2.61
N GLU A 432 7.23 11.36 -3.85
CA GLU A 432 6.86 12.75 -4.15
C GLU A 432 5.62 13.19 -3.35
N ASN A 433 4.63 12.30 -3.18
CA ASN A 433 3.39 12.58 -2.46
C ASN A 433 3.46 12.31 -0.94
N ARG A 434 4.63 11.87 -0.44
CA ARG A 434 4.84 11.48 0.97
C ARG A 434 5.90 12.31 1.68
N LYS A 435 6.42 13.34 1.01
CA LYS A 435 7.39 14.28 1.57
C LYS A 435 6.79 15.09 2.71
N LEU A 436 7.54 15.23 3.78
CA LEU A 436 7.18 16.01 4.97
C LEU A 436 8.16 17.15 5.17
N ALA A 437 7.73 18.22 5.85
CA ALA A 437 8.67 19.26 6.25
C ALA A 437 9.59 18.75 7.37
N ALA A 438 10.81 19.28 7.49
CA ALA A 438 11.73 18.85 8.54
C ALA A 438 11.16 19.01 9.96
N ARG A 439 10.32 20.03 10.18
CA ARG A 439 9.64 20.27 11.47
C ARG A 439 8.60 19.19 11.80
N ASP A 440 7.98 18.61 10.78
CA ASP A 440 6.91 17.61 10.92
C ASP A 440 7.44 16.31 11.56
N PHE A 441 8.75 16.06 11.44
CA PHE A 441 9.42 14.94 12.08
C PHE A 441 9.30 14.98 13.61
N ASN A 442 9.19 16.14 14.25
CA ASN A 442 9.06 16.24 15.71
C ASN A 442 7.64 16.60 16.17
N ASP A 443 6.70 16.77 15.25
CA ASP A 443 5.31 17.11 15.58
C ASP A 443 4.46 15.85 15.72
N ASP A 444 4.15 15.45 16.95
CA ASP A 444 3.25 14.32 17.24
C ASP A 444 1.79 14.56 16.79
N LYS A 445 1.42 15.78 16.39
CA LYS A 445 0.09 16.05 15.82
C LYS A 445 0.05 15.86 14.31
N LYS A 446 1.22 15.81 13.66
CA LYS A 446 1.31 15.59 12.23
C LYS A 446 1.15 14.09 11.95
N ASP A 447 0.04 13.76 11.34
CA ASP A 447 -0.28 12.42 10.86
C ASP A 447 0.76 11.92 9.83
N ALA A 448 1.10 10.63 9.91
CA ALA A 448 2.00 9.94 8.99
C ALA A 448 1.59 8.46 8.83
N GLY A 449 2.36 7.70 8.05
CA GLY A 449 1.99 6.34 7.65
C GLY A 449 2.05 5.33 8.79
N GLU A 450 1.15 4.36 8.74
CA GLU A 450 1.11 3.25 9.66
C GLU A 450 1.93 2.07 9.13
N MET A 451 2.51 1.29 10.03
CA MET A 451 3.14 0.01 9.66
C MET A 451 2.46 -1.14 10.40
N GLY A 452 1.98 -2.12 9.63
CA GLY A 452 1.45 -3.36 10.17
C GLY A 452 2.51 -4.45 10.36
N ALA A 453 2.15 -5.54 11.02
CA ALA A 453 3.09 -6.57 11.47
C ALA A 453 3.81 -7.24 10.29
N GLY A 454 5.14 -7.28 10.31
CA GLY A 454 5.96 -7.75 9.18
C GLY A 454 5.93 -6.85 7.93
N HIS A 455 5.29 -5.68 7.97
CA HIS A 455 5.30 -4.72 6.86
C HIS A 455 6.71 -4.17 6.65
N SER A 456 7.10 -4.01 5.39
CA SER A 456 8.41 -3.49 4.99
C SER A 456 8.24 -2.27 4.09
N VAL A 457 9.06 -1.25 4.32
CA VAL A 457 9.11 -0.02 3.52
C VAL A 457 10.53 0.24 3.08
N THR A 458 10.71 0.64 1.84
CA THR A 458 11.99 0.75 1.14
C THR A 458 12.06 2.10 0.45
N ALA A 459 13.08 2.88 0.78
CA ALA A 459 13.37 4.14 0.14
C ALA A 459 14.75 4.08 -0.51
N LEU A 460 14.88 4.75 -1.66
CA LEU A 460 16.13 4.88 -2.40
C LEU A 460 16.55 6.34 -2.49
N TYR A 461 17.83 6.59 -2.29
CA TYR A 461 18.45 7.89 -2.57
C TYR A 461 19.56 7.71 -3.59
N GLU A 462 19.66 8.61 -4.57
CA GLU A 462 20.94 8.85 -5.23
C GLU A 462 21.62 10.04 -4.55
N ILE A 463 22.90 9.90 -4.24
CA ILE A 463 23.72 10.96 -3.67
C ILE A 463 24.88 11.31 -4.60
N VAL A 464 25.30 12.57 -4.53
CA VAL A 464 26.47 13.13 -5.19
C VAL A 464 27.54 13.29 -4.10
N PRO A 465 28.64 12.52 -4.15
CA PRO A 465 29.74 12.67 -3.20
C PRO A 465 30.32 14.09 -3.20
N LYS A 466 30.87 14.52 -2.07
CA LYS A 466 31.45 15.86 -1.91
C LYS A 466 32.50 16.15 -2.99
N GLY A 467 32.46 17.36 -3.56
CA GLY A 467 33.42 17.82 -4.58
C GLY A 467 33.12 17.36 -6.01
N GLN A 468 32.11 16.52 -6.23
CA GLN A 468 31.64 16.23 -7.58
C GLN A 468 30.71 17.33 -8.11
N LYS A 469 30.80 17.60 -9.41
CA LYS A 469 29.99 18.62 -10.06
C LYS A 469 28.56 18.13 -10.26
N ILE A 470 27.60 18.98 -9.94
CA ILE A 470 26.19 18.80 -10.27
C ILE A 470 25.56 20.16 -10.59
N GLU A 471 24.71 20.19 -11.61
CA GLU A 471 23.86 21.34 -11.88
C GLU A 471 22.67 21.32 -10.91
N LEU A 472 22.66 22.26 -9.97
CA LEU A 472 21.55 22.52 -9.07
C LEU A 472 20.81 23.79 -9.52
N PRO A 473 19.52 23.96 -9.16
CA PRO A 473 18.82 25.22 -9.34
C PRO A 473 19.65 26.37 -8.74
N LYS A 474 19.83 27.45 -9.49
CA LYS A 474 20.56 28.62 -8.98
C LYS A 474 19.73 29.27 -7.89
N ILE A 475 20.28 29.29 -6.68
CA ILE A 475 19.76 30.11 -5.58
C ILE A 475 20.75 31.23 -5.25
N ASP A 476 20.23 32.34 -4.74
CA ASP A 476 21.08 33.42 -4.27
C ASP A 476 21.82 33.00 -3.00
N LYS A 477 23.08 33.43 -2.88
CA LYS A 477 23.85 33.21 -1.64
C LYS A 477 23.15 33.88 -0.47
N LEU A 478 23.16 33.20 0.68
CA LEU A 478 22.59 33.73 1.91
C LEU A 478 23.30 35.03 2.32
N LYS A 479 22.57 36.15 2.34
CA LYS A 479 23.11 37.45 2.77
C LYS A 479 23.41 37.51 4.27
N TYR A 480 22.64 36.79 5.08
CA TYR A 480 22.63 36.88 6.54
C TYR A 480 22.98 35.55 7.23
N GLY A 481 23.41 34.54 6.48
CA GLY A 481 23.70 33.20 7.01
C GLY A 481 24.84 32.55 6.25
N THR A 482 25.42 31.53 6.87
CA THR A 482 26.40 30.65 6.23
C THR A 482 25.73 29.33 5.87
N GLU A 483 26.24 28.68 4.84
CA GLU A 483 25.86 27.31 4.52
C GLU A 483 26.22 26.36 5.68
N VAL A 484 25.53 25.23 5.76
CA VAL A 484 25.76 24.23 6.81
C VAL A 484 27.09 23.53 6.56
N GLU A 485 28.04 23.72 7.48
CA GLU A 485 29.33 23.01 7.48
C GLU A 485 29.32 21.85 8.47
N ALA A 486 30.01 20.77 8.11
CA ALA A 486 30.18 19.62 8.99
C ALA A 486 31.09 19.98 10.17
N LYS A 487 30.74 19.53 11.38
CA LYS A 487 31.61 19.64 12.54
C LYS A 487 32.41 18.35 12.72
N GLY A 488 33.73 18.43 12.61
CA GLY A 488 34.65 17.30 12.85
C GLY A 488 34.86 16.36 11.66
N ASN A 489 35.66 15.32 11.87
CA ASN A 489 36.09 14.35 10.84
C ASN A 489 35.32 13.03 10.95
N SER A 490 33.99 13.07 10.87
CA SER A 490 33.19 11.84 10.86
C SER A 490 33.28 11.12 9.51
N GLU A 491 33.34 9.79 9.54
CA GLU A 491 33.22 8.91 8.36
C GLU A 491 31.76 8.59 7.99
N ASP A 492 30.81 9.16 8.73
CA ASP A 492 29.39 8.99 8.49
C ASP A 492 28.99 9.65 7.17
N LEU A 493 28.30 8.90 6.32
CA LEU A 493 27.71 9.40 5.10
C LEU A 493 26.36 10.07 5.39
N LEU A 494 25.54 9.41 6.22
CA LEU A 494 24.25 9.90 6.67
C LEU A 494 23.77 9.21 7.96
N THR A 495 22.77 9.80 8.60
CA THR A 495 22.03 9.23 9.73
C THR A 495 20.55 9.11 9.38
N VAL A 496 19.98 7.92 9.51
CA VAL A 496 18.54 7.66 9.36
C VAL A 496 17.89 7.67 10.72
N LYS A 497 16.96 8.59 10.95
CA LYS A 497 16.16 8.71 12.17
C LYS A 497 14.74 8.26 11.88
N VAL A 498 14.22 7.37 12.71
CA VAL A 498 12.84 6.90 12.65
C VAL A 498 12.12 7.35 13.90
N ARG A 499 10.93 7.92 13.72
CA ARG A 499 10.00 8.26 14.78
C ARG A 499 8.68 7.53 14.55
N TYR A 500 8.09 6.99 15.61
CA TYR A 500 6.81 6.27 15.55
C TYR A 500 6.10 6.34 16.90
N LYS A 501 4.80 6.06 16.91
CA LYS A 501 3.97 5.84 18.10
C LYS A 501 3.63 4.36 18.22
N LYS A 502 3.46 3.84 19.44
CA LYS A 502 2.83 2.52 19.61
C LYS A 502 1.33 2.65 19.34
N PRO A 503 0.62 1.57 18.94
CA PRO A 503 -0.79 1.65 18.53
C PRO A 503 -1.74 2.33 19.52
N ALA A 504 -1.49 2.19 20.83
CA ALA A 504 -2.29 2.77 21.90
C ALA A 504 -1.68 4.05 22.52
N GLU A 505 -0.50 4.48 22.09
CA GLU A 505 0.22 5.63 22.66
C GLU A 505 0.08 6.86 21.75
N THR A 506 -0.04 8.05 22.35
CA THR A 506 -0.12 9.33 21.61
C THR A 506 1.24 10.03 21.49
N LYS A 507 2.21 9.64 22.32
CA LYS A 507 3.57 10.15 22.31
C LYS A 507 4.47 9.26 21.48
N SER A 508 5.32 9.86 20.66
CA SER A 508 6.23 9.09 19.83
C SER A 508 7.55 8.73 20.52
N LEU A 509 8.16 7.65 20.03
CA LEU A 509 9.52 7.19 20.30
C LEU A 509 10.40 7.49 19.08
N LYS A 510 11.70 7.69 19.31
CA LYS A 510 12.69 7.96 18.26
C LYS A 510 13.90 7.07 18.43
N PHE A 511 14.43 6.56 17.32
CA PHE A 511 15.71 5.85 17.26
C PHE A 511 16.38 6.11 15.91
N GLU A 512 17.65 5.76 15.78
CA GLU A 512 18.45 6.09 14.60
C GLU A 512 19.51 5.04 14.27
N LYS A 513 19.93 5.02 13.01
CA LYS A 513 21.02 4.19 12.49
C LYS A 513 21.88 5.00 11.54
N VAL A 514 23.19 4.88 11.69
CA VAL A 514 24.20 5.59 10.89
C VAL A 514 24.66 4.69 9.75
N LEU A 515 24.89 5.30 8.57
CA LEU A 515 25.55 4.66 7.44
C LEU A 515 26.90 5.33 7.22
N THR A 516 27.97 4.55 7.26
CA THR A 516 29.33 5.01 6.97
C THR A 516 29.61 4.92 5.46
N ASP A 517 30.53 5.76 4.99
CA ASP A 517 30.89 5.76 3.58
C ASP A 517 31.70 4.51 3.17
N ALA A 518 31.43 3.98 1.98
CA ALA A 518 32.16 2.87 1.38
C ALA A 518 32.13 2.96 -0.15
N ASN A 519 33.18 2.43 -0.79
CA ASN A 519 33.27 2.36 -2.26
C ASN A 519 32.90 0.95 -2.76
N ILE A 520 31.61 0.62 -2.74
CA ILE A 520 31.09 -0.69 -3.14
C ILE A 520 30.60 -0.61 -4.59
N LYS A 521 31.16 -1.44 -5.49
CA LYS A 521 30.67 -1.55 -6.87
C LYS A 521 29.24 -2.08 -6.90
N PHE A 522 28.43 -1.59 -7.84
CA PHE A 522 27.01 -1.96 -7.92
C PHE A 522 26.80 -3.47 -8.06
N ASP A 523 27.56 -4.14 -8.93
CA ASP A 523 27.48 -5.59 -9.19
C ASP A 523 27.88 -6.48 -7.99
N LYS A 524 28.65 -5.93 -7.05
CA LYS A 524 29.08 -6.59 -5.81
C LYS A 524 28.27 -6.18 -4.59
N SER A 525 27.25 -5.35 -4.77
CA SER A 525 26.44 -4.81 -3.68
C SER A 525 25.34 -5.79 -3.23
N ASN A 526 24.66 -5.41 -2.15
CA ASN A 526 23.55 -6.14 -1.57
C ASN A 526 22.47 -6.48 -2.63
N GLN A 527 22.04 -7.74 -2.65
CA GLN A 527 21.03 -8.24 -3.60
C GLN A 527 19.74 -7.42 -3.55
N GLU A 528 19.26 -7.09 -2.35
CA GLU A 528 18.01 -6.34 -2.15
C GLU A 528 18.12 -4.90 -2.68
N LEU A 529 19.28 -4.26 -2.49
CA LEU A 529 19.59 -2.97 -3.12
C LEU A 529 19.54 -3.06 -4.66
N ARG A 530 20.22 -4.06 -5.24
CA ARG A 530 20.22 -4.23 -6.72
C ARG A 530 18.82 -4.47 -7.27
N PHE A 531 18.02 -5.32 -6.61
CA PHE A 531 16.66 -5.60 -7.05
C PHE A 531 15.72 -4.39 -6.91
N ALA A 532 15.77 -3.68 -5.76
CA ALA A 532 15.04 -2.42 -5.59
C ALA A 532 15.43 -1.38 -6.65
N THR A 533 16.72 -1.33 -7.00
CA THR A 533 17.23 -0.43 -8.04
C THR A 533 16.70 -0.80 -9.42
N ALA A 534 16.54 -2.09 -9.76
CA ALA A 534 15.90 -2.51 -11.01
C ALA A 534 14.42 -2.12 -11.07
N ALA A 535 13.67 -2.34 -9.99
CA ALA A 535 12.26 -1.93 -9.88
C ALA A 535 12.11 -0.42 -10.05
N ALA A 536 12.93 0.36 -9.35
CA ALA A 536 12.96 1.81 -9.49
C ALA A 536 13.37 2.24 -10.91
N SER A 537 14.33 1.56 -11.54
CA SER A 537 14.78 1.87 -12.90
C SER A 537 13.66 1.70 -13.92
N LEU A 538 12.87 0.62 -13.82
CA LEU A 538 11.71 0.41 -14.68
C LEU A 538 10.68 1.53 -14.49
N ALA A 539 10.31 1.82 -13.23
CA ALA A 539 9.34 2.86 -12.91
C ALA A 539 9.77 4.23 -13.42
N LEU A 540 11.03 4.62 -13.15
CA LEU A 540 11.61 5.88 -13.63
C LEU A 540 11.66 5.94 -15.16
N LYS A 541 11.95 4.82 -15.83
CA LYS A 541 12.00 4.75 -17.30
C LYS A 541 10.62 4.93 -17.92
N LEU A 542 9.60 4.23 -17.40
CA LEU A 542 8.20 4.38 -17.84
C LEU A 542 7.65 5.80 -17.57
N ARG A 543 8.07 6.41 -16.45
CA ARG A 543 7.77 7.81 -16.13
C ARG A 543 8.52 8.81 -17.02
N GLY A 544 9.56 8.39 -17.74
CA GLY A 544 10.40 9.24 -18.58
C GLY A 544 11.37 10.13 -17.80
N ASP A 545 11.83 9.68 -16.63
CA ASP A 545 12.78 10.41 -15.79
C ASP A 545 14.17 10.48 -16.43
N LYS A 546 14.80 11.66 -16.38
CA LYS A 546 16.14 11.89 -16.96
C LYS A 546 17.23 11.07 -16.24
N LEU A 547 17.01 10.67 -14.99
CA LEU A 547 17.98 9.91 -14.19
C LEU A 547 18.42 8.62 -14.87
N VAL A 548 17.48 7.93 -15.50
CA VAL A 548 17.69 6.61 -16.10
C VAL A 548 17.66 6.66 -17.63
N LYS A 549 17.84 7.85 -18.22
CA LYS A 549 17.79 8.06 -19.67
C LYS A 549 18.73 7.09 -20.43
N ASN A 550 19.89 6.81 -19.85
CA ASN A 550 20.94 6.00 -20.47
C ASN A 550 20.82 4.50 -20.16
N LEU A 551 19.89 4.09 -19.28
CA LEU A 551 19.63 2.67 -19.03
C LEU A 551 18.65 2.12 -20.07
N SER A 552 19.05 1.11 -20.81
CA SER A 552 18.15 0.36 -21.69
C SER A 552 17.29 -0.61 -20.88
N TYR A 553 16.16 -1.05 -21.44
CA TYR A 553 15.38 -2.14 -20.80
C TYR A 553 16.19 -3.43 -20.64
N ARG A 554 17.18 -3.68 -21.50
CA ARG A 554 18.06 -4.86 -21.37
C ARG A 554 18.98 -4.75 -20.16
N ASP A 555 19.50 -3.55 -19.88
CA ASP A 555 20.33 -3.32 -18.70
C ASP A 555 19.50 -3.53 -17.42
N ILE A 556 18.28 -2.97 -17.39
CA ILE A 556 17.35 -3.14 -16.26
C ILE A 556 16.97 -4.61 -16.07
N GLU A 557 16.69 -5.34 -17.17
CA GLU A 557 16.40 -6.78 -17.15
C GLU A 557 17.57 -7.59 -16.58
N SER A 558 18.81 -7.27 -16.99
CA SER A 558 20.02 -7.94 -16.48
C SER A 558 20.16 -7.73 -14.98
N ILE A 559 20.01 -6.48 -14.50
CA ILE A 559 20.08 -6.18 -13.07
C ILE A 559 19.01 -6.96 -12.29
N ALA A 560 17.77 -6.98 -12.79
CA ALA A 560 16.66 -7.69 -12.15
C ALA A 560 16.92 -9.20 -12.06
N LYS A 561 17.40 -9.82 -13.15
CA LYS A 561 17.73 -11.25 -13.20
C LYS A 561 18.88 -11.60 -12.25
N ASP A 562 19.95 -10.82 -12.27
CA ASP A 562 21.14 -11.04 -11.42
C ASP A 562 20.87 -10.80 -9.92
N ALA A 563 19.81 -10.07 -9.61
CA ALA A 563 19.40 -9.72 -8.24
C ALA A 563 18.09 -10.39 -7.81
N ARG A 564 17.54 -11.32 -8.60
CA ARG A 564 16.23 -11.93 -8.33
C ARG A 564 16.17 -12.57 -6.96
N GLY A 565 17.19 -13.34 -6.58
CA GLY A 565 17.19 -14.07 -5.31
C GLY A 565 16.12 -15.16 -5.25
N SER A 566 15.67 -15.47 -4.03
CA SER A 566 14.56 -16.39 -3.78
C SER A 566 13.23 -15.74 -4.16
N ASP A 567 12.40 -16.47 -4.89
CA ASP A 567 11.10 -15.98 -5.37
C ASP A 567 10.07 -17.09 -5.37
N ILE A 568 9.76 -17.61 -4.17
CA ILE A 568 8.85 -18.76 -3.98
C ILE A 568 7.47 -18.52 -4.62
N HIS A 569 7.05 -17.26 -4.70
CA HIS A 569 5.74 -16.87 -5.21
C HIS A 569 5.78 -16.28 -6.62
N GLY A 570 6.95 -16.10 -7.24
CA GLY A 570 7.08 -15.59 -8.60
C GLY A 570 6.89 -14.07 -8.76
N TYR A 571 6.87 -13.29 -7.67
CA TYR A 571 6.65 -11.84 -7.74
C TYR A 571 7.82 -11.11 -8.38
N ARG A 572 9.06 -11.56 -8.15
CA ARG A 572 10.25 -10.94 -8.74
C ARG A 572 10.45 -11.33 -10.20
N ASP A 573 10.10 -12.58 -10.56
CA ASP A 573 10.02 -13.03 -11.95
C ASP A 573 8.99 -12.24 -12.76
N ASP A 574 7.86 -11.88 -12.13
CA ASP A 574 6.86 -11.03 -12.72
C ASP A 574 7.40 -9.63 -13.10
N LEU A 575 8.23 -9.00 -12.27
CA LEU A 575 8.91 -7.74 -12.64
C LEU A 575 9.77 -7.93 -13.89
N ILE A 576 10.53 -9.02 -13.96
CA ILE A 576 11.39 -9.34 -15.10
C ILE A 576 10.54 -9.48 -16.36
N HIS A 577 9.37 -10.14 -16.26
CA HIS A 577 8.42 -10.22 -17.35
C HIS A 577 7.88 -8.83 -17.78
N LEU A 578 7.52 -7.97 -16.83
CA LEU A 578 7.05 -6.62 -17.13
C LEU A 578 8.12 -5.74 -17.78
N ILE A 579 9.40 -5.91 -17.45
CA ILE A 579 10.51 -5.25 -18.14
C ILE A 579 10.56 -5.67 -19.62
N GLN A 580 10.37 -6.97 -19.90
CA GLN A 580 10.35 -7.52 -21.26
C GLN A 580 9.14 -7.04 -22.07
N LEU A 581 7.96 -6.96 -21.43
CA LEU A 581 6.77 -6.38 -22.05
C LEU A 581 6.97 -4.89 -22.34
N SER A 582 7.51 -4.12 -21.39
CA SER A 582 7.79 -2.70 -21.57
C SER A 582 8.67 -2.44 -22.79
N LYS A 583 9.74 -3.23 -22.95
CA LYS A 583 10.62 -3.19 -24.14
C LYS A 583 9.88 -3.49 -25.46
N SER A 584 8.85 -4.32 -25.41
CA SER A 584 8.09 -4.73 -26.61
C SER A 584 7.03 -3.70 -27.00
N VAL A 585 6.51 -2.97 -26.02
CA VAL A 585 5.46 -1.95 -26.17
C VAL A 585 6.06 -0.56 -26.46
N ASP A 586 7.21 -0.22 -25.87
CA ASP A 586 7.97 1.02 -26.13
C ASP A 586 8.75 0.89 -27.45
N LYS A 587 8.06 1.08 -28.58
CA LYS A 587 8.63 1.02 -29.94
C LYS A 587 8.93 2.38 -30.54
#